data_AF-A0A8H7EPL2-F1
#
_entry.id   AF-A0A8H7EPL2-F1
#
_cell.length_a   1.000
_cell.length_b   1.000
_cell.length_c   1.000
_cell.angle_alpha   90.00
_cell.angle_beta   90.00
_cell.angle_gamma   90.00
#
_symmetry.space_group_name_H-M   'P 1'
#
loop_
_entity.id
_entity.type
_entity.pdbx_description
1 polymer ?
#
loop_
_entity_poly.entity_id
_entity_poly.type
_entity_poly.pdbx_seq_one_letter_code
_entity_poly.pdbx_strand_id
1 'polypeptide(L)'
;MKTKEVRKLIGGSSSKSHNFRSHPGLVLGATSTAIGVSGFVFSQINEHFFKDTESDNVSGFIYFWGISMLIGYFAGSIVLGPINPETEKEPVEAEETPLLGEENASLQQKQDISGKALLTNPYAIAVFCTLFMSLGLGYVYLANLGQILLALSPTAGSAGSAGSAQHLRNVHVSLFSGVNCSSRVIFGFLSDLLKRRYGIHRIWTMWFCVILLLATLVYLTTAVVTQEALILGTSLMGIVYGLAFGVTPAAISEFGRKVFARNWGWMLYAPAIGSQTFSIVFGILYDAEAQREGADVCYGVGCFRSTFTVGIVCTLLCLLLVSWAIVRGKLYKREDRYV
;
A
#
# COMPACT_ATOMS: atom_id res chain seq x y z
N MET A 1 12.72 -15.63 -26.55
CA MET A 1 12.82 -16.41 -25.30
C MET A 1 12.70 -15.57 -24.01
N LYS A 2 12.79 -14.23 -24.05
CA LYS A 2 12.78 -13.34 -22.86
C LYS A 2 11.41 -12.84 -22.33
N THR A 3 10.28 -13.16 -22.99
CA THR A 3 8.95 -12.58 -22.65
C THR A 3 8.03 -13.52 -21.87
N LYS A 4 8.36 -14.82 -21.75
CA LYS A 4 7.51 -15.81 -21.05
C LYS A 4 7.75 -15.86 -19.54
N GLU A 5 8.98 -15.61 -19.09
CA GLU A 5 9.39 -15.61 -17.67
C GLU A 5 8.69 -14.51 -16.85
N VAL A 6 8.53 -13.31 -17.41
CA VAL A 6 7.90 -12.16 -16.72
C VAL A 6 6.41 -12.40 -16.43
N ARG A 7 5.74 -13.25 -17.23
CA ARG A 7 4.31 -13.56 -17.05
C ARG A 7 4.06 -14.48 -15.84
N LYS A 8 5.07 -15.22 -15.37
CA LYS A 8 4.97 -16.22 -14.29
C LYS A 8 4.87 -15.57 -12.89
N LEU A 9 5.58 -14.47 -12.65
CA LEU A 9 5.58 -13.77 -11.35
C LEU A 9 4.26 -13.04 -11.05
N ILE A 10 3.47 -12.72 -12.08
CA ILE A 10 2.18 -12.02 -11.94
C ILE A 10 0.98 -12.99 -11.89
N GLY A 11 1.24 -14.30 -11.99
CA GLY A 11 0.22 -15.36 -11.99
C GLY A 11 -0.46 -15.56 -10.63
N GLY A 12 0.26 -15.43 -9.51
CA GLY A 12 -0.30 -15.72 -8.18
C GLY A 12 -1.41 -14.75 -7.74
N SER A 13 -1.33 -13.48 -8.15
CA SER A 13 -2.39 -12.49 -7.88
C SER A 13 -3.55 -12.63 -8.88
N SER A 14 -3.24 -13.01 -10.12
CA SER A 14 -4.23 -13.23 -11.18
C SER A 14 -5.10 -14.47 -10.93
N SER A 15 -4.53 -15.61 -10.53
CA SER A 15 -5.27 -16.84 -10.22
C SER A 15 -6.27 -16.66 -9.07
N LYS A 16 -5.91 -15.89 -8.02
CA LYS A 16 -6.80 -15.71 -6.85
C LYS A 16 -7.96 -14.77 -7.15
N SER A 17 -7.75 -13.71 -7.94
CA SER A 17 -8.83 -12.86 -8.46
C SER A 17 -9.78 -13.61 -9.40
N HIS A 18 -9.28 -14.66 -10.04
CA HIS A 18 -10.04 -15.53 -10.93
C HIS A 18 -10.89 -16.55 -10.15
N ASN A 19 -10.32 -17.18 -9.11
CA ASN A 19 -10.96 -18.25 -8.34
C ASN A 19 -12.05 -17.77 -7.36
N PHE A 20 -11.92 -16.56 -6.80
CA PHE A 20 -12.88 -16.02 -5.82
C PHE A 20 -13.55 -14.76 -6.36
N ARG A 21 -14.50 -14.96 -7.28
CA ARG A 21 -15.23 -13.87 -7.97
C ARG A 21 -16.12 -13.07 -7.01
N SER A 22 -16.52 -13.69 -5.90
CA SER A 22 -17.47 -13.14 -4.96
C SER A 22 -16.86 -12.28 -3.87
N HIS A 23 -15.56 -12.01 -3.70
CA HIS A 23 -15.06 -11.00 -2.72
C HIS A 23 -13.63 -10.55 -3.09
N PRO A 24 -13.44 -9.82 -4.20
CA PRO A 24 -12.10 -9.51 -4.71
C PRO A 24 -11.31 -8.58 -3.79
N GLY A 25 -11.94 -7.66 -3.06
CA GLY A 25 -11.31 -6.80 -2.05
C GLY A 25 -10.78 -7.58 -0.87
N LEU A 26 -11.60 -8.47 -0.28
CA LEU A 26 -11.14 -9.33 0.81
C LEU A 26 -10.01 -10.27 0.37
N VAL A 27 -10.13 -10.91 -0.80
CA VAL A 27 -9.15 -11.88 -1.28
C VAL A 27 -7.82 -11.22 -1.64
N LEU A 28 -7.85 -10.13 -2.40
CA LEU A 28 -6.63 -9.39 -2.75
C LEU A 28 -6.01 -8.71 -1.52
N GLY A 29 -6.85 -8.18 -0.62
CA GLY A 29 -6.42 -7.67 0.69
C GLY A 29 -5.71 -8.74 1.50
N ALA A 30 -6.39 -9.86 1.81
CA ALA A 30 -5.86 -10.97 2.59
C ALA A 30 -4.57 -11.59 2.02
N THR A 31 -4.47 -11.66 0.69
CA THR A 31 -3.26 -12.21 0.05
C THR A 31 -2.09 -11.23 0.11
N SER A 32 -2.36 -9.92 0.01
CA SER A 32 -1.34 -8.90 0.21
C SER A 32 -0.91 -8.78 1.68
N THR A 33 -1.71 -9.25 2.63
CA THR A 33 -1.41 -9.25 4.07
C THR A 33 -0.14 -10.01 4.41
N ALA A 34 0.19 -11.07 3.65
CA ALA A 34 1.43 -11.82 3.82
C ALA A 34 2.69 -10.94 3.72
N ILE A 35 2.66 -9.91 2.85
CA ILE A 35 3.75 -8.92 2.72
C ILE A 35 3.81 -8.00 3.94
N GLY A 36 2.66 -7.69 4.56
CA GLY A 36 2.62 -6.92 5.80
C GLY A 36 3.24 -7.71 6.95
N VAL A 37 2.76 -8.93 7.18
CA VAL A 37 3.18 -9.79 8.30
C VAL A 37 4.67 -10.13 8.28
N SER A 38 5.30 -10.22 7.10
CA SER A 38 6.74 -10.52 7.02
C SER A 38 7.61 -9.50 7.76
N GLY A 39 7.24 -8.22 7.77
CA GLY A 39 7.99 -7.19 8.49
C GLY A 39 8.01 -7.43 10.01
N PHE A 40 6.87 -7.83 10.57
CA PHE A 40 6.77 -8.24 11.97
C PHE A 40 7.64 -9.47 12.27
N VAL A 41 7.50 -10.53 11.48
CA VAL A 41 8.25 -11.78 11.68
C VAL A 41 9.76 -11.54 11.62
N PHE A 42 10.25 -10.83 10.60
CA PHE A 42 11.67 -10.56 10.46
C PHE A 42 12.19 -9.58 11.53
N SER A 43 11.38 -8.62 11.99
CA SER A 43 11.76 -7.74 13.10
C SER A 43 11.96 -8.51 14.40
N GLN A 44 11.08 -9.47 14.70
CA GLN A 44 11.19 -10.32 15.90
C GLN A 44 12.38 -11.27 15.81
N ILE A 45 12.64 -11.85 14.64
CA ILE A 45 13.82 -12.69 14.40
C ILE A 45 15.11 -11.90 14.60
N ASN A 46 15.18 -10.68 14.05
CA ASN A 46 16.35 -9.80 14.21
C ASN A 46 16.63 -9.50 15.70
N GLU A 47 15.59 -9.21 16.47
CA GLU A 47 15.72 -8.89 17.89
C GLU A 47 16.12 -10.09 18.75
N HIS A 48 15.67 -11.30 18.42
CA HIS A 48 15.93 -12.50 19.22
C HIS A 48 17.24 -13.22 18.87
N PHE A 49 17.61 -13.26 17.58
CA PHE A 49 18.71 -14.11 17.10
C PHE A 49 19.95 -13.36 16.64
N PHE A 50 19.84 -12.08 16.29
CA PHE A 50 20.93 -11.31 15.67
C PHE A 50 21.40 -10.12 16.50
N LYS A 51 20.84 -9.96 17.71
CA LYS A 51 21.20 -8.93 18.67
C LYS A 51 22.01 -9.55 19.81
N ASP A 52 23.29 -9.22 19.90
CA ASP A 52 24.16 -9.53 21.04
C ASP A 52 24.56 -8.24 21.78
N THR A 53 24.79 -8.36 23.08
CA THR A 53 25.03 -7.23 23.99
C THR A 53 26.29 -6.39 23.66
N GLU A 54 27.24 -6.94 22.90
CA GLU A 54 28.51 -6.26 22.55
C GLU A 54 28.65 -5.89 21.06
N SER A 55 27.96 -6.57 20.13
CA SER A 55 28.00 -6.24 18.71
C SER A 55 26.80 -6.77 17.94
N ASP A 56 26.09 -5.89 17.24
CA ASP A 56 24.96 -6.28 16.38
C ASP A 56 25.46 -7.10 15.16
N ASN A 57 24.95 -8.32 14.98
CA ASN A 57 25.31 -9.17 13.83
C ASN A 57 24.43 -8.87 12.61
N VAL A 58 24.56 -7.65 12.09
CA VAL A 58 23.78 -7.15 10.95
C VAL A 58 24.01 -8.00 9.70
N SER A 59 25.26 -8.38 9.45
CA SER A 59 25.64 -9.21 8.29
C SER A 59 24.96 -10.58 8.33
N GLY A 60 24.93 -11.23 9.49
CA GLY A 60 24.25 -12.51 9.68
C GLY A 60 22.76 -12.44 9.37
N PHE A 61 22.08 -11.37 9.82
CA PHE A 61 20.67 -11.16 9.54
C PHE A 61 20.39 -10.98 8.04
N ILE A 62 21.25 -10.22 7.33
CA ILE A 62 21.12 -10.01 5.89
C ILE A 62 21.27 -11.33 5.11
N TYR A 63 22.24 -12.18 5.48
CA TYR A 63 22.41 -13.50 4.85
C TYR A 63 21.19 -14.40 5.10
N PHE A 64 20.70 -14.46 6.34
CA PHE A 64 19.50 -15.22 6.68
C PHE A 64 18.28 -14.74 5.88
N TRP A 65 18.08 -13.42 5.81
CA TRP A 65 16.99 -12.82 5.04
C TRP A 65 17.09 -13.19 3.56
N GLY A 66 18.27 -13.06 2.95
CA GLY A 66 18.49 -13.43 1.55
C GLY A 66 18.21 -14.91 1.25
N ILE A 67 18.66 -15.83 2.10
CA ILE A 67 18.39 -17.26 1.95
C ILE A 67 16.90 -17.57 2.10
N SER A 68 16.24 -16.96 3.09
CA SER A 68 14.80 -17.17 3.32
C SER A 68 13.96 -16.71 2.13
N MET A 69 14.32 -15.59 1.49
CA MET A 69 13.65 -15.13 0.28
C MET A 69 13.90 -16.09 -0.89
N LEU A 70 15.13 -16.55 -1.08
CA LEU A 70 15.48 -17.49 -2.16
C LEU A 70 14.65 -18.78 -2.07
N ILE A 71 14.56 -19.37 -0.88
CA ILE A 71 13.75 -20.58 -0.64
C ILE A 71 12.27 -20.30 -0.92
N GLY A 72 11.74 -19.17 -0.41
CA GLY A 72 10.35 -18.78 -0.63
C GLY A 72 10.00 -18.59 -2.11
N TYR A 73 10.88 -17.93 -2.87
CA TYR A 73 10.70 -17.76 -4.31
C TYR A 73 10.76 -19.09 -5.07
N PHE A 74 11.73 -19.94 -4.74
CA PHE A 74 11.88 -21.24 -5.40
C PHE A 74 10.67 -22.14 -5.15
N ALA A 75 10.26 -22.29 -3.88
CA ALA A 75 9.07 -23.05 -3.51
C ALA A 75 7.80 -22.49 -4.17
N GLY A 76 7.62 -21.16 -4.15
CA GLY A 76 6.49 -20.50 -4.80
C GLY A 76 6.44 -20.78 -6.30
N SER A 77 7.59 -20.81 -6.99
CA SER A 77 7.65 -21.08 -8.43
C SER A 77 7.24 -22.50 -8.83
N ILE A 78 7.44 -23.47 -7.94
CA ILE A 78 7.07 -24.87 -8.14
C ILE A 78 5.56 -25.05 -7.86
N VAL A 79 5.07 -24.43 -6.79
CA VAL A 79 3.67 -24.60 -6.32
C VAL A 79 2.66 -23.83 -7.18
N LEU A 80 3.00 -22.63 -7.67
CA LEU A 80 2.11 -21.78 -8.48
C LEU A 80 2.09 -22.19 -9.96
N GLY A 81 1.93 -23.50 -10.25
CA GLY A 81 1.99 -24.09 -11.58
C GLY A 81 1.25 -23.33 -12.70
N PRO A 82 1.61 -23.55 -13.98
CA PRO A 82 1.09 -22.78 -15.11
C PRO A 82 -0.44 -22.86 -15.17
N ILE A 83 -1.08 -21.69 -15.30
CA ILE A 83 -2.52 -21.58 -15.51
C ILE A 83 -2.84 -22.29 -16.82
N ASN A 84 -3.62 -23.37 -16.75
CA ASN A 84 -3.98 -24.16 -17.91
C ASN A 84 -4.96 -23.33 -18.76
N PRO A 85 -4.65 -23.02 -20.04
CA PRO A 85 -5.53 -22.21 -20.89
C PRO A 85 -6.87 -22.89 -21.20
N GLU A 86 -7.02 -24.18 -20.92
CA GLU A 86 -8.27 -24.92 -21.13
C GLU A 86 -9.36 -24.61 -20.09
N THR A 87 -9.00 -24.09 -18.89
CA THR A 87 -9.98 -23.57 -17.93
C THR A 87 -10.65 -22.27 -18.42
N GLU A 88 -10.21 -21.72 -19.57
CA GLU A 88 -10.87 -20.61 -20.26
C GLU A 88 -12.13 -21.06 -21.04
N LYS A 89 -12.35 -22.38 -21.21
CA LYS A 89 -13.43 -22.95 -22.04
C LYS A 89 -14.53 -23.71 -21.28
N GLU A 90 -14.48 -23.83 -19.95
CA GLU A 90 -15.62 -24.44 -19.28
C GLU A 90 -16.86 -23.55 -19.45
N PRO A 91 -17.97 -24.10 -20.00
CA PRO A 91 -19.18 -23.35 -20.21
C PRO A 91 -19.71 -22.89 -18.85
N VAL A 92 -20.15 -21.64 -18.83
CA VAL A 92 -20.95 -21.02 -17.78
C VAL A 92 -22.05 -22.02 -17.39
N GLU A 93 -21.93 -22.63 -16.21
CA GLU A 93 -23.05 -23.36 -15.63
C GLU A 93 -24.12 -22.32 -15.33
N ALA A 94 -25.17 -22.38 -16.15
CA ALA A 94 -26.31 -21.50 -16.10
C ALA A 94 -26.89 -21.51 -14.69
N GLU A 95 -26.90 -20.35 -14.06
CA GLU A 95 -27.86 -20.07 -12.99
C GLU A 95 -29.24 -20.27 -13.63
N GLU A 96 -29.97 -21.30 -13.20
CA GLU A 96 -31.31 -21.63 -13.69
C GLU A 96 -32.21 -20.38 -13.64
N THR A 97 -32.39 -19.75 -14.80
CA THR A 97 -33.42 -18.76 -15.04
C THR A 97 -34.16 -19.17 -16.31
N PRO A 98 -35.50 -19.10 -16.33
CA PRO A 98 -36.30 -19.72 -17.38
C PRO A 98 -36.12 -19.00 -18.72
N LEU A 99 -35.45 -19.69 -19.66
CA LEU A 99 -35.77 -19.90 -21.08
C LEU A 99 -36.63 -18.87 -21.86
N LEU A 100 -36.44 -17.55 -21.68
CA LEU A 100 -36.95 -16.54 -22.64
C LEU A 100 -35.98 -15.36 -22.78
N GLY A 101 -35.24 -15.32 -23.90
CA GLY A 101 -34.61 -14.10 -24.40
C GLY A 101 -33.19 -14.23 -24.95
N GLU A 102 -32.95 -15.15 -25.90
CA GLU A 102 -31.64 -15.33 -26.57
C GLU A 102 -31.18 -14.14 -27.46
N GLU A 103 -31.93 -13.04 -27.57
CA GLU A 103 -31.57 -11.94 -28.47
C GLU A 103 -30.82 -10.75 -27.82
N ASN A 104 -30.73 -10.66 -26.49
CA ASN A 104 -30.13 -9.49 -25.81
C ASN A 104 -28.83 -9.76 -25.03
N ALA A 105 -28.36 -11.02 -24.96
CA ALA A 105 -27.17 -11.39 -24.18
C ALA A 105 -25.82 -10.97 -24.82
N SER A 106 -25.84 -10.42 -26.04
CA SER A 106 -24.66 -9.90 -26.75
C SER A 106 -24.30 -8.44 -26.38
N LEU A 107 -25.12 -7.76 -25.59
CA LEU A 107 -24.88 -6.38 -25.16
C LEU A 107 -24.23 -6.35 -23.77
N GLN A 108 -22.96 -5.93 -23.73
CA GLN A 108 -22.11 -5.60 -22.56
C GLN A 108 -21.23 -6.71 -21.97
N GLN A 109 -20.46 -7.41 -22.81
CA GLN A 109 -19.15 -7.87 -22.35
C GLN A 109 -18.26 -6.63 -22.13
N LYS A 110 -18.15 -6.15 -20.88
CA LYS A 110 -17.34 -4.96 -20.50
C LYS A 110 -15.91 -5.17 -20.99
N GLN A 111 -15.52 -4.44 -22.04
CA GLN A 111 -14.22 -4.60 -22.69
C GLN A 111 -13.09 -4.30 -21.69
N ASP A 112 -12.13 -5.22 -21.59
CA ASP A 112 -10.95 -5.08 -20.71
C ASP A 112 -10.13 -3.84 -21.13
N ILE A 113 -10.02 -2.85 -20.23
CA ILE A 113 -9.27 -1.61 -20.44
C ILE A 113 -7.83 -1.84 -19.99
N SER A 114 -6.86 -1.56 -20.85
CA SER A 114 -5.45 -1.72 -20.52
C SER A 114 -4.51 -0.85 -21.36
N GLY A 115 -3.23 -0.81 -20.99
CA GLY A 115 -2.21 -0.02 -21.70
C GLY A 115 -2.50 1.47 -21.64
N LYS A 116 -2.42 2.16 -22.79
CA LYS A 116 -2.63 3.62 -22.86
C LYS A 116 -4.02 4.03 -22.37
N ALA A 117 -5.05 3.24 -22.66
CA ALA A 117 -6.43 3.53 -22.25
C ALA A 117 -6.61 3.53 -20.72
N LEU A 118 -5.82 2.72 -20.00
CA LEU A 118 -5.80 2.75 -18.54
C LEU A 118 -5.16 4.06 -18.05
N LEU A 119 -4.00 4.44 -18.60
CA LEU A 119 -3.25 5.61 -18.15
C LEU A 119 -3.95 6.94 -18.48
N THR A 120 -4.83 6.97 -19.48
CA THR A 120 -5.65 8.15 -19.80
C THR A 120 -6.96 8.21 -19.02
N ASN A 121 -7.35 7.15 -18.32
CA ASN A 121 -8.61 7.10 -17.60
C ASN A 121 -8.53 7.94 -16.31
N PRO A 122 -9.44 8.92 -16.10
CA PRO A 122 -9.39 9.79 -14.92
C PRO A 122 -9.49 9.04 -13.60
N TYR A 123 -10.21 7.91 -13.54
CA TYR A 123 -10.28 7.07 -12.34
C TYR A 123 -8.95 6.38 -12.07
N ALA A 124 -8.31 5.82 -13.10
CA ALA A 124 -7.00 5.18 -12.94
C ALA A 124 -5.91 6.20 -12.56
N ILE A 125 -5.96 7.42 -13.10
CA ILE A 125 -5.06 8.52 -12.70
C ILE A 125 -5.29 8.89 -11.23
N ALA A 126 -6.54 9.03 -10.79
CA ALA A 126 -6.85 9.32 -9.39
C ALA A 126 -6.35 8.23 -8.44
N VAL A 127 -6.48 6.97 -8.83
CA VAL A 127 -5.92 5.82 -8.10
C VAL A 127 -4.39 5.86 -8.07
N PHE A 128 -3.75 6.14 -9.21
CA PHE A 128 -2.30 6.28 -9.31
C PHE A 128 -1.78 7.39 -8.39
N CYS A 129 -2.40 8.57 -8.42
CA CYS A 129 -2.06 9.69 -7.54
C CYS A 129 -2.27 9.33 -6.06
N THR A 130 -3.37 8.63 -5.73
CA THR A 130 -3.63 8.17 -4.35
C THR A 130 -2.51 7.24 -3.87
N LEU A 131 -2.10 6.26 -4.69
CA LEU A 131 -0.98 5.37 -4.36
C LEU A 131 0.34 6.13 -4.23
N PHE A 132 0.63 7.05 -5.15
CA PHE A 132 1.83 7.88 -5.13
C PHE A 132 1.95 8.65 -3.81
N MET A 133 0.86 9.28 -3.37
CA MET A 133 0.84 10.07 -2.13
C MET A 133 0.87 9.18 -0.88
N SER A 134 -0.08 8.25 -0.75
CA SER A 134 -0.25 7.45 0.47
C SER A 134 0.93 6.52 0.73
N LEU A 135 1.37 5.79 -0.29
CA LEU A 135 2.46 4.84 -0.13
C LEU A 135 3.83 5.54 -0.22
N GLY A 136 3.95 6.61 -0.98
CA GLY A 136 5.17 7.41 -1.04
C GLY A 136 5.49 8.05 0.32
N LEU A 137 4.55 8.82 0.89
CA LEU A 137 4.74 9.44 2.20
C LEU A 137 4.81 8.41 3.33
N GLY A 138 4.02 7.32 3.25
CA GLY A 138 4.11 6.22 4.20
C GLY A 138 5.48 5.52 4.18
N TYR A 139 6.09 5.37 2.99
CA TYR A 139 7.46 4.85 2.88
C TYR A 139 8.48 5.80 3.49
N VAL A 140 8.40 7.11 3.19
CA VAL A 140 9.32 8.11 3.76
C VAL A 140 9.26 8.11 5.28
N TYR A 141 8.05 8.03 5.84
CA TYR A 141 7.85 7.90 7.28
C TYR A 141 8.59 6.69 7.86
N LEU A 142 8.46 5.51 7.24
CA LEU A 142 9.12 4.29 7.69
C LEU A 142 10.64 4.31 7.51
N ALA A 143 11.11 4.79 6.36
CA ALA A 143 12.53 4.84 6.02
C ALA A 143 13.30 5.76 6.98
N ASN A 144 12.66 6.85 7.39
CA ASN A 144 13.26 7.86 8.27
C ASN A 144 12.78 7.76 9.73
N LEU A 145 12.10 6.68 10.11
CA LEU A 145 11.52 6.51 11.44
C LEU A 145 12.57 6.61 12.56
N GLY A 146 13.78 6.08 12.31
CA GLY A 146 14.90 6.21 13.24
C GLY A 146 15.30 7.66 13.48
N GLN A 147 15.40 8.46 12.41
CA GLN A 147 15.73 9.89 12.50
C GLN A 147 14.63 10.68 13.21
N ILE A 148 13.35 10.38 12.94
CA ILE A 148 12.21 11.00 13.61
C ILE A 148 12.23 10.69 15.12
N LEU A 149 12.53 9.43 15.50
CA LEU A 149 12.63 9.01 16.90
C LEU A 149 13.80 9.66 17.63
N LEU A 150 14.94 9.82 16.96
CA LEU A 150 16.11 10.53 17.49
C LEU A 150 15.81 12.02 17.69
N ALA A 151 15.16 12.66 16.71
CA ALA A 151 14.78 14.06 16.81
C ALA A 151 13.80 14.33 17.97
N LEU A 152 12.98 13.34 18.34
CA LEU A 152 12.04 13.41 19.47
C LEU A 152 12.63 12.92 20.80
N SER A 153 13.91 12.51 20.83
CA SER A 153 14.53 11.97 22.04
C SER A 153 14.96 13.10 23.00
N PRO A 154 14.56 13.06 24.28
CA PRO A 154 14.93 14.08 25.26
C PRO A 154 16.40 14.02 25.72
N THR A 155 17.13 12.94 25.41
CA THR A 155 18.55 12.72 25.77
C THR A 155 19.47 12.75 24.55
N ALA A 156 19.29 13.77 23.71
CA ALA A 156 20.20 14.11 22.62
C ALA A 156 21.61 14.43 23.15
N GLY A 157 22.45 13.41 23.37
CA GLY A 157 23.84 13.58 23.78
C GLY A 157 24.48 12.44 24.57
N SER A 158 23.76 11.42 25.05
CA SER A 158 24.36 10.31 25.82
C SER A 158 24.60 9.05 24.97
N ALA A 159 25.84 8.56 25.00
CA ALA A 159 26.37 7.43 24.22
C ALA A 159 25.74 6.04 24.52
N GLY A 160 24.78 5.95 25.45
CA GLY A 160 24.01 4.73 25.75
C GLY A 160 22.69 4.59 24.96
N SER A 161 22.39 5.53 24.06
CA SER A 161 21.08 5.67 23.40
C SER A 161 20.86 4.80 22.15
N ALA A 162 21.93 4.24 21.55
CA ALA A 162 21.83 3.50 20.28
C ALA A 162 20.97 2.22 20.40
N GLY A 163 21.17 1.43 21.46
CA GLY A 163 20.41 0.21 21.71
C GLY A 163 18.93 0.45 22.04
N SER A 164 18.63 1.57 22.71
CA SER A 164 17.26 2.00 23.03
C SER A 164 16.53 2.55 21.79
N ALA A 165 17.21 3.36 20.96
CA ALA A 165 16.65 3.92 19.74
C ALA A 165 16.29 2.85 18.71
N GLN A 166 17.13 1.83 18.53
CA GLN A 166 16.86 0.72 17.61
C GLN A 166 15.71 -0.17 18.12
N HIS A 167 15.61 -0.42 19.43
CA HIS A 167 14.46 -1.14 20.01
C HIS A 167 13.16 -0.37 19.77
N LEU A 168 13.13 0.94 20.06
CA LEU A 168 11.95 1.77 19.85
C LEU A 168 11.53 1.78 18.37
N ARG A 169 12.49 1.88 17.45
CA ARG A 169 12.23 1.75 16.00
C ARG A 169 11.57 0.41 15.66
N ASN A 170 12.06 -0.72 16.20
CA ASN A 170 11.48 -2.04 15.95
C ASN A 170 10.04 -2.14 16.47
N VAL A 171 9.73 -1.52 17.62
CA VAL A 171 8.37 -1.44 18.16
C VAL A 171 7.44 -0.72 17.17
N HIS A 172 7.85 0.44 16.65
CA HIS A 172 7.05 1.17 15.67
C HIS A 172 6.90 0.40 14.35
N VAL A 173 7.94 -0.28 13.86
CA VAL A 173 7.86 -1.11 12.65
C VAL A 173 6.90 -2.29 12.85
N SER A 174 6.95 -2.93 14.02
CA SER A 174 6.06 -4.05 14.39
C SER A 174 4.60 -3.59 14.49
N LEU A 175 4.37 -2.45 15.15
CA LEU A 175 3.05 -1.82 15.26
C LEU A 175 2.49 -1.45 13.90
N PHE A 176 3.28 -0.75 13.07
CA PHE A 176 2.90 -0.38 11.71
C PHE A 176 2.49 -1.62 10.90
N SER A 177 3.30 -2.67 10.95
CA SER A 177 3.05 -3.94 10.27
C SER A 177 1.72 -4.58 10.69
N GLY A 178 1.47 -4.69 11.99
CA GLY A 178 0.23 -5.25 12.53
C GLY A 178 -1.01 -4.46 12.13
N VAL A 179 -0.95 -3.13 12.25
CA VAL A 179 -2.09 -2.25 11.90
C VAL A 179 -2.34 -2.22 10.39
N ASN A 180 -1.29 -2.16 9.56
CA ASN A 180 -1.38 -2.25 8.10
C ASN A 180 -2.00 -3.58 7.65
N CYS A 181 -1.58 -4.69 8.25
CA CYS A 181 -2.13 -6.03 8.02
C CYS A 181 -3.65 -6.06 8.29
N SER A 182 -4.07 -5.66 9.48
CA SER A 182 -5.49 -5.62 9.87
C SER A 182 -6.31 -4.71 8.96
N SER A 183 -5.75 -3.53 8.62
CA SER A 183 -6.43 -2.55 7.77
C SER A 183 -6.65 -3.06 6.35
N ARG A 184 -5.72 -3.83 5.77
CA ARG A 184 -5.91 -4.45 4.43
C ARG A 184 -7.13 -5.35 4.39
N VAL A 185 -7.31 -6.18 5.42
CA VAL A 185 -8.43 -7.11 5.52
C VAL A 185 -9.73 -6.35 5.75
N ILE A 186 -9.74 -5.45 6.74
CA ILE A 186 -10.94 -4.68 7.14
C ILE A 186 -11.42 -3.80 5.98
N PHE A 187 -10.55 -2.98 5.40
CA PHE A 187 -10.96 -2.06 4.33
C PHE A 187 -11.13 -2.76 2.98
N GLY A 188 -10.40 -3.85 2.72
CA GLY A 188 -10.67 -4.72 1.58
C GLY A 188 -12.09 -5.28 1.62
N PHE A 189 -12.49 -5.87 2.76
CA PHE A 189 -13.85 -6.34 3.00
C PHE A 189 -14.89 -5.22 2.95
N LEU A 190 -14.63 -4.10 3.63
CA LEU A 190 -15.54 -2.95 3.69
C LEU A 190 -15.78 -2.38 2.29
N SER A 191 -14.76 -2.31 1.44
CA SER A 191 -14.91 -1.82 0.06
C SER A 191 -15.81 -2.73 -0.79
N ASP A 192 -15.74 -4.05 -0.58
CA ASP A 192 -16.63 -5.01 -1.24
C ASP A 192 -18.07 -4.89 -0.73
N LEU A 193 -18.23 -4.73 0.59
CA LEU A 193 -19.53 -4.56 1.24
C LEU A 193 -20.23 -3.26 0.78
N LEU A 194 -19.49 -2.14 0.75
CA LEU A 194 -19.99 -0.85 0.28
C LEU A 194 -20.44 -0.92 -1.17
N LYS A 195 -19.65 -1.56 -2.03
CA LYS A 195 -20.01 -1.75 -3.43
C LYS A 195 -21.27 -2.60 -3.59
N ARG A 196 -21.36 -3.76 -2.95
CA ARG A 196 -22.50 -4.67 -3.16
C ARG A 196 -23.79 -4.27 -2.49
N ARG A 197 -23.71 -3.93 -1.20
CA ARG A 197 -24.90 -3.67 -0.40
C ARG A 197 -25.45 -2.28 -0.68
N TYR A 198 -24.55 -1.31 -0.86
CA TYR A 198 -24.92 0.11 -0.97
C TYR A 198 -24.73 0.67 -2.38
N GLY A 199 -24.13 -0.06 -3.34
CA GLY A 199 -23.89 0.45 -4.69
C GLY A 199 -22.86 1.59 -4.74
N ILE A 200 -22.02 1.71 -3.71
CA ILE A 200 -21.03 2.78 -3.58
C ILE A 200 -19.76 2.37 -4.31
N HIS A 201 -19.33 3.19 -5.27
CA HIS A 201 -18.12 2.94 -6.04
C HIS A 201 -16.86 2.99 -5.15
N ARG A 202 -15.89 2.09 -5.37
CA ARG A 202 -14.66 1.95 -4.54
C ARG A 202 -13.79 3.20 -4.48
N ILE A 203 -13.96 4.12 -5.43
CA ILE A 203 -13.30 5.43 -5.44
C ILE A 203 -13.60 6.25 -4.17
N TRP A 204 -14.77 6.06 -3.54
CA TRP A 204 -15.11 6.73 -2.28
C TRP A 204 -14.25 6.24 -1.12
N THR A 205 -13.90 4.95 -1.10
CA THR A 205 -12.96 4.40 -0.12
C THR A 205 -11.55 4.96 -0.35
N MET A 206 -11.14 5.22 -1.60
CA MET A 206 -9.88 5.91 -1.91
C MET A 206 -9.90 7.36 -1.48
N TRP A 207 -11.01 8.06 -1.70
CA TRP A 207 -11.17 9.44 -1.24
C TRP A 207 -11.03 9.54 0.29
N PHE A 208 -11.66 8.61 1.01
CA PHE A 208 -11.47 8.48 2.46
C PHE A 208 -10.01 8.19 2.85
N CYS A 209 -9.29 7.37 2.09
CA CYS A 209 -7.85 7.13 2.29
C CYS A 209 -7.03 8.43 2.24
N VAL A 210 -7.29 9.29 1.25
CA VAL A 210 -6.58 10.57 1.09
C VAL A 210 -6.89 11.53 2.25
N ILE A 211 -8.13 11.55 2.74
CA ILE A 211 -8.49 12.34 3.93
C ILE A 211 -7.79 11.81 5.17
N LEU A 212 -7.76 10.50 5.36
CA LEU A 212 -7.08 9.90 6.50
C LEU A 212 -5.57 10.18 6.45
N LEU A 213 -4.96 10.15 5.27
CA LEU A 213 -3.58 10.57 5.07
C LEU A 213 -3.39 12.03 5.45
N LEU A 214 -4.25 12.93 4.97
CA LEU A 214 -4.19 14.35 5.30
C LEU A 214 -4.28 14.58 6.81
N ALA A 215 -5.24 13.93 7.48
CA ALA A 215 -5.40 14.01 8.94
C ALA A 215 -4.16 13.46 9.67
N THR A 216 -3.57 12.37 9.17
CA THR A 216 -2.35 11.79 9.73
C THR A 216 -1.17 12.76 9.61
N LEU A 217 -0.98 13.38 8.45
CA LEU A 217 0.10 14.34 8.24
C LEU A 217 -0.08 15.60 9.09
N VAL A 218 -1.32 16.11 9.19
CA VAL A 218 -1.64 17.23 10.10
C VAL A 218 -1.28 16.85 11.53
N TYR A 219 -1.73 15.68 12.02
CA TYR A 219 -1.40 15.17 13.36
C TYR A 219 0.12 15.08 13.58
N LEU A 220 0.86 14.50 12.64
CA LEU A 220 2.32 14.42 12.70
C LEU A 220 2.98 15.81 12.79
N THR A 221 2.43 16.82 12.12
CA THR A 221 3.00 18.18 12.13
C THR A 221 2.58 19.06 13.31
N THR A 222 1.46 18.78 13.98
CA THR A 222 0.89 19.68 15.00
C THR A 222 0.87 19.09 16.41
N ALA A 223 0.69 17.77 16.55
CA ALA A 223 0.48 17.13 17.84
C ALA A 223 1.66 16.26 18.30
N VAL A 224 2.54 15.84 17.38
CA VAL A 224 3.69 15.01 17.71
C VAL A 224 4.85 15.87 18.20
N VAL A 225 5.02 15.89 19.52
CA VAL A 225 6.14 16.55 20.21
C VAL A 225 6.94 15.54 21.06
N THR A 226 6.39 14.37 21.32
CA THR A 226 7.01 13.30 22.14
C THR A 226 7.00 11.96 21.40
N GLN A 227 7.85 11.02 21.84
CA GLN A 227 7.91 9.66 21.30
C GLN A 227 6.59 8.88 21.52
N GLU A 228 5.89 9.12 22.63
CA GLU A 228 4.59 8.48 22.91
C GLU A 228 3.51 8.93 21.92
N ALA A 229 3.46 10.22 21.59
CA ALA A 229 2.52 10.75 20.60
C ALA A 229 2.77 10.13 19.20
N LEU A 230 4.01 9.74 18.89
CA LEU A 230 4.36 9.11 17.62
C LEU A 230 3.69 7.73 17.42
N ILE A 231 3.30 7.03 18.50
CA ILE A 231 2.62 5.72 18.43
C ILE A 231 1.29 5.83 17.67
N LEU A 232 0.51 6.87 17.98
CA LEU A 232 -0.75 7.13 17.26
C LEU A 232 -0.46 7.49 15.79
N GLY A 233 0.54 8.33 15.54
CA GLY A 233 0.97 8.69 14.18
C GLY A 233 1.37 7.47 13.35
N THR A 234 2.12 6.54 13.94
CA THR A 234 2.52 5.26 13.31
C THR A 234 1.31 4.40 12.98
N SER A 235 0.38 4.31 13.93
CA SER A 235 -0.84 3.52 13.76
C SER A 235 -1.69 4.08 12.63
N LEU A 236 -1.95 5.39 12.62
CA LEU A 236 -2.69 6.07 11.56
C LEU A 236 -2.03 5.89 10.19
N MET A 237 -0.70 6.04 10.10
CA MET A 237 0.04 5.80 8.86
C MET A 237 -0.08 4.34 8.41
N GLY A 238 -0.03 3.38 9.35
CA GLY A 238 -0.28 1.97 9.08
C GLY A 238 -1.68 1.71 8.51
N ILE A 239 -2.70 2.38 9.04
CA ILE A 239 -4.08 2.28 8.52
C ILE A 239 -4.16 2.79 7.09
N VAL A 240 -3.61 3.99 6.81
CA VAL A 240 -3.58 4.57 5.46
C VAL A 240 -2.90 3.63 4.47
N TYR A 241 -1.73 3.11 4.84
CA TYR A 241 -0.96 2.19 4.00
C TYR A 241 -1.71 0.88 3.72
N GLY A 242 -2.36 0.34 4.75
CA GLY A 242 -3.14 -0.89 4.64
C GLY A 242 -4.42 -0.72 3.84
N LEU A 243 -5.12 0.40 4.01
CA LEU A 243 -6.31 0.74 3.23
C LEU A 243 -5.95 0.85 1.74
N ALA A 244 -4.88 1.60 1.40
CA ALA A 244 -4.42 1.75 0.04
C ALA A 244 -4.12 0.39 -0.63
N PHE A 245 -3.35 -0.49 0.03
CA PHE A 245 -3.04 -1.81 -0.52
C PHE A 245 -4.22 -2.80 -0.47
N GLY A 246 -5.16 -2.66 0.46
CA GLY A 246 -6.32 -3.53 0.56
C GLY A 246 -7.37 -3.28 -0.53
N VAL A 247 -7.59 -2.01 -0.88
CA VAL A 247 -8.68 -1.63 -1.79
C VAL A 247 -8.20 -1.49 -3.24
N THR A 248 -6.96 -1.04 -3.46
CA THR A 248 -6.52 -0.66 -4.82
C THR A 248 -6.42 -1.83 -5.80
N PRO A 249 -5.87 -3.00 -5.43
CA PRO A 249 -5.91 -4.16 -6.31
C PRO A 249 -7.33 -4.51 -6.77
N ALA A 250 -8.31 -4.45 -5.85
CA ALA A 250 -9.70 -4.71 -6.19
C ALA A 250 -10.29 -3.64 -7.12
N ALA A 251 -10.00 -2.36 -6.87
CA ALA A 251 -10.34 -1.27 -7.79
C ALA A 251 -9.76 -1.49 -9.19
N ILE A 252 -8.50 -1.92 -9.29
CA ILE A 252 -7.83 -2.15 -10.58
C ILE A 252 -8.37 -3.38 -11.31
N SER A 253 -8.80 -4.41 -10.58
CA SER A 253 -9.44 -5.59 -11.18
C SER A 253 -10.75 -5.28 -11.93
N GLU A 254 -11.38 -4.13 -11.67
CA GLU A 254 -12.59 -3.69 -12.37
C GLU A 254 -12.35 -3.26 -13.82
N PHE A 255 -11.10 -2.90 -14.16
CA PHE A 255 -10.71 -2.57 -15.53
C PHE A 255 -10.50 -3.81 -16.40
N GLY A 256 -10.46 -5.00 -15.80
CA GLY A 256 -10.33 -6.25 -16.52
C GLY A 256 -9.52 -7.26 -15.74
N ARG A 257 -10.08 -8.45 -15.53
CA ARG A 257 -9.44 -9.50 -14.71
C ARG A 257 -8.31 -10.21 -15.45
N LYS A 258 -8.43 -10.39 -16.78
CA LYS A 258 -7.38 -11.02 -17.60
C LYS A 258 -6.14 -10.14 -17.72
N VAL A 259 -6.33 -8.82 -17.69
CA VAL A 259 -5.26 -7.80 -17.77
C VAL A 259 -4.86 -7.23 -16.41
N PHE A 260 -5.44 -7.75 -15.31
CA PHE A 260 -5.23 -7.24 -13.95
C PHE A 260 -3.75 -7.15 -13.58
N ALA A 261 -3.01 -8.24 -13.78
CA ALA A 261 -1.56 -8.34 -13.60
C ALA A 261 -0.80 -7.13 -14.19
N ARG A 262 -1.08 -6.84 -15.46
CA ARG A 262 -0.43 -5.76 -16.21
C ARG A 262 -0.84 -4.39 -15.66
N ASN A 263 -2.15 -4.20 -15.43
CA ASN A 263 -2.68 -2.94 -14.94
C ASN A 263 -2.17 -2.62 -13.53
N TRP A 264 -2.16 -3.61 -12.63
CA TRP A 264 -1.63 -3.47 -11.28
C TRP A 264 -0.13 -3.19 -11.28
N GLY A 265 0.64 -3.86 -12.14
CA GLY A 265 2.06 -3.58 -12.33
C GLY A 265 2.33 -2.12 -12.72
N TRP A 266 1.53 -1.54 -13.63
CA TRP A 266 1.62 -0.13 -13.97
C TRP A 266 1.32 0.81 -12.79
N MET A 267 0.36 0.45 -11.95
CA MET A 267 0.01 1.23 -10.76
C MET A 267 1.11 1.19 -9.70
N LEU A 268 1.90 0.12 -9.63
CA LEU A 268 3.02 0.00 -8.68
C LEU A 268 4.22 0.90 -9.01
N TYR A 269 4.26 1.55 -10.18
CA TYR A 269 5.22 2.63 -10.39
C TYR A 269 4.92 3.87 -9.54
N ALA A 270 3.65 4.11 -9.18
CA ALA A 270 3.28 5.23 -8.32
C ALA A 270 4.02 5.23 -6.97
N PRO A 271 3.95 4.17 -6.14
CA PRO A 271 4.70 4.12 -4.89
C PRO A 271 6.21 4.22 -5.09
N ALA A 272 6.77 3.62 -6.14
CA ALA A 272 8.21 3.65 -6.41
C ALA A 272 8.73 5.05 -6.73
N ILE A 273 7.99 5.81 -7.55
CA ILE A 273 8.36 7.19 -7.89
C ILE A 273 8.07 8.10 -6.69
N GLY A 274 6.93 7.90 -6.01
CA GLY A 274 6.53 8.69 -4.85
C GLY A 274 7.52 8.58 -3.71
N SER A 275 7.92 7.35 -3.34
CA SER A 275 8.89 7.12 -2.27
C SER A 275 10.22 7.81 -2.57
N GLN A 276 10.75 7.68 -3.79
CA GLN A 276 12.01 8.32 -4.14
C GLN A 276 11.91 9.85 -4.12
N THR A 277 10.82 10.40 -4.67
CA THR A 277 10.59 11.85 -4.72
C THR A 277 10.53 12.44 -3.31
N PHE A 278 9.70 11.86 -2.44
CA PHE A 278 9.54 12.38 -1.08
C PHE A 278 10.75 12.08 -0.19
N SER A 279 11.51 11.00 -0.41
CA SER A 279 12.75 10.73 0.31
C SER A 279 13.81 11.80 0.02
N ILE A 280 13.94 12.23 -1.24
CA ILE A 280 14.85 13.33 -1.60
C ILE A 280 14.40 14.62 -0.92
N VAL A 281 13.10 14.93 -0.94
CA VAL A 281 12.55 16.10 -0.24
C VAL A 281 12.83 16.03 1.26
N PHE A 282 12.66 14.85 1.88
CA PHE A 282 12.98 14.66 3.29
C PHE A 282 14.45 14.95 3.58
N GLY A 283 15.37 14.40 2.79
CA GLY A 283 16.81 14.62 2.97
C GLY A 283 17.19 16.10 2.87
N ILE A 284 16.73 16.78 1.81
CA ILE A 284 17.02 18.21 1.60
C ILE A 284 16.51 19.07 2.77
N LEU A 285 15.29 18.82 3.23
CA LEU A 285 14.70 19.60 4.32
C LEU A 285 15.32 19.27 5.68
N TYR A 286 15.65 18.01 5.91
CA TYR A 286 16.35 17.58 7.12
C TYR A 286 17.74 18.23 7.20
N ASP A 287 18.53 18.13 6.14
CA ASP A 287 19.88 18.69 6.07
C ASP A 287 19.86 20.22 6.21
N ALA A 288 18.85 20.89 5.65
CA ALA A 288 18.68 22.33 5.79
C ALA A 288 18.42 22.76 7.25
N GLU A 289 17.66 21.98 8.03
CA GLU A 289 17.46 22.26 9.45
C GLU A 289 18.70 21.86 10.27
N ALA A 290 19.35 20.73 9.98
CA ALA A 290 20.61 20.33 10.63
C ALA A 290 21.70 21.41 10.49
N GLN A 291 21.86 21.97 9.28
CA GLN A 291 22.79 23.06 9.02
C GLN A 291 22.46 24.35 9.78
N ARG A 292 21.17 24.65 10.03
CA ARG A 292 20.77 25.80 10.84
C ARG A 292 21.15 25.63 12.30
N GLU A 293 21.13 24.41 12.81
CA GLU A 293 21.57 24.07 14.17
C GLU A 293 23.11 23.97 14.27
N GLY A 294 23.82 23.94 13.14
CA GLY A 294 25.27 23.76 13.10
C GLY A 294 25.71 22.35 13.55
N ALA A 295 24.82 21.36 13.41
CA ALA A 295 25.04 19.98 13.84
C ALA A 295 24.89 19.01 12.66
N ASP A 296 25.58 17.88 12.72
CA ASP A 296 25.45 16.78 11.74
C ASP A 296 24.14 15.99 11.91
N VAL A 297 23.47 16.15 13.06
CA VAL A 297 22.20 15.49 13.38
C VAL A 297 21.20 16.56 13.81
N CYS A 298 20.04 16.57 13.17
CA CYS A 298 18.95 17.51 13.48
C CYS A 298 18.13 17.01 14.66
N TYR A 299 17.83 17.93 15.60
CA TYR A 299 16.99 17.65 16.76
C TYR A 299 15.69 18.46 16.79
N GLY A 300 14.68 17.89 17.45
CA GLY A 300 13.38 18.53 17.60
C GLY A 300 12.42 18.35 16.43
N VAL A 301 11.23 18.94 16.57
CA VAL A 301 10.13 18.74 15.62
C VAL A 301 10.38 19.37 14.25
N GLY A 302 11.29 20.35 14.16
CA GLY A 302 11.63 21.04 12.90
C GLY A 302 12.13 20.09 11.81
N CYS A 303 12.89 19.07 12.20
CA CYS A 303 13.58 18.14 11.29
C CYS A 303 12.67 17.38 10.33
N PHE A 304 11.43 17.11 10.74
CA PHE A 304 10.47 16.35 9.93
C PHE A 304 9.19 17.12 9.61
N ARG A 305 8.88 18.17 10.39
CA ARG A 305 7.65 18.95 10.24
C ARG A 305 7.56 19.59 8.85
N SER A 306 8.63 20.20 8.36
CA SER A 306 8.69 20.82 7.03
C SER A 306 8.35 19.81 5.92
N THR A 307 8.89 18.60 6.00
CA THR A 307 8.62 17.54 5.02
C THR A 307 7.15 17.12 5.01
N PHE A 308 6.56 16.90 6.18
CA PHE A 308 5.14 16.56 6.24
C PHE A 308 4.23 17.73 5.91
N THR A 309 4.63 18.98 6.13
CA THR A 309 3.90 20.15 5.63
C THR A 309 3.86 20.20 4.10
N VAL A 310 4.98 19.92 3.42
CA VAL A 310 4.98 19.75 1.95
C VAL A 310 4.05 18.59 1.55
N GLY A 311 4.10 17.48 2.30
CA GLY A 311 3.18 16.35 2.14
C GLY A 311 1.71 16.73 2.25
N ILE A 312 1.34 17.61 3.20
CA ILE A 312 -0.03 18.13 3.38
C ILE A 312 -0.49 18.88 2.12
N VAL A 313 0.33 19.79 1.60
CA VAL A 313 -0.01 20.57 0.39
C VAL A 313 -0.22 19.64 -0.80
N CYS A 314 0.69 18.71 -1.04
CA CYS A 314 0.56 17.73 -2.11
C CYS A 314 -0.66 16.81 -1.92
N THR A 315 -1.00 16.45 -0.68
CA THR A 315 -2.15 15.60 -0.36
C THR A 315 -3.46 16.34 -0.59
N LEU A 316 -3.53 17.64 -0.30
CA LEU A 316 -4.67 18.49 -0.64
C LEU A 316 -4.90 18.55 -2.14
N LEU A 317 -3.84 18.71 -2.94
CA LEU A 317 -3.94 18.66 -4.41
C LEU A 317 -4.44 17.30 -4.90
N CYS A 318 -3.95 16.21 -4.30
CA CYS A 318 -4.43 14.87 -4.60
C CYS A 318 -5.91 14.70 -4.23
N LEU A 319 -6.36 15.25 -3.09
CA LEU A 319 -7.75 15.20 -2.67
C LEU A 319 -8.65 15.92 -3.69
N LEU A 320 -8.25 17.10 -4.14
CA LEU A 320 -8.95 17.86 -5.18
C LEU A 320 -9.03 17.07 -6.49
N LEU A 321 -7.94 16.42 -6.89
CA LEU A 321 -7.89 15.59 -8.11
C LEU A 321 -8.82 14.38 -8.01
N VAL A 322 -8.83 13.67 -6.87
CA VAL A 322 -9.73 12.53 -6.65
C VAL A 322 -11.19 13.00 -6.64
N SER A 323 -11.50 14.10 -5.94
CA SER A 323 -12.83 14.71 -5.96
C SER A 323 -13.27 15.11 -7.37
N TRP A 324 -12.38 15.72 -8.15
CA TRP A 324 -12.63 16.06 -9.55
C TRP A 324 -12.91 14.81 -10.40
N ALA A 325 -12.16 13.73 -10.22
CA ALA A 325 -12.38 12.47 -10.92
C ALA A 325 -13.74 11.84 -10.58
N ILE A 326 -14.17 11.93 -9.31
CA ILE A 326 -15.51 11.48 -8.87
C ILE A 326 -16.61 12.26 -9.59
N VAL A 327 -16.51 13.60 -9.60
CA VAL A 327 -17.53 14.47 -10.21
C VAL A 327 -17.56 14.29 -11.72
N ARG A 328 -16.40 14.32 -12.40
CA ARG A 328 -16.30 14.15 -13.85
C ARG A 328 -16.81 12.78 -14.31
N GLY A 329 -16.48 11.73 -13.56
CA GLY A 329 -16.94 10.37 -13.85
C GLY A 329 -18.40 10.11 -13.47
N LYS A 330 -19.11 11.09 -12.88
CA LYS A 330 -20.44 10.92 -12.29
C LYS A 330 -20.52 9.74 -11.31
N LEU A 331 -19.39 9.40 -10.68
CA LEU A 331 -19.23 8.25 -9.76
C LEU A 331 -19.84 8.50 -8.37
N TYR A 332 -20.49 9.65 -8.20
CA TYR A 332 -21.36 9.95 -7.06
C TYR A 332 -22.75 9.34 -7.21
N LYS A 333 -23.17 9.01 -8.44
CA LYS A 333 -24.42 8.28 -8.67
C LYS A 333 -24.24 6.84 -8.22
N ARG A 334 -25.24 6.31 -7.53
CA ARG A 334 -25.31 4.89 -7.19
C ARG A 334 -25.26 4.10 -8.50
N GLU A 335 -24.47 3.04 -8.53
CA GLU A 335 -24.56 2.06 -9.62
C GLU A 335 -25.96 1.44 -9.47
N ASP A 336 -26.91 1.86 -10.32
CA ASP A 336 -28.27 1.35 -10.27
C ASP A 336 -28.19 -0.15 -10.51
N ARG A 337 -28.67 -0.93 -9.53
CA ARG A 337 -28.79 -2.37 -9.65
C ARG A 337 -29.78 -2.64 -10.78
N TYR A 338 -29.30 -3.14 -11.91
CA TYR A 338 -30.11 -4.10 -12.64
C TYR A 338 -30.29 -5.29 -11.69
N VAL A 339 -31.55 -5.54 -11.36
CA VAL A 339 -32.04 -6.60 -10.46
C VAL A 339 -31.43 -7.93 -10.82
#